data_AF-A0A523XLK5-F1
#
_entry.id   AF-A0A523XLK5-F1
#
_cell.length_a   1.000
_cell.length_b   1.000
_cell.length_c   1.000
_cell.angle_alpha   90.00
_cell.angle_beta   90.00
_cell.angle_gamma   90.00
#
_symmetry.space_group_name_H-M   'P 1'
#
loop_
_entity.id
_entity.type
_entity.pdbx_description
1 polymer ?
#
loop_
_entity_poly.entity_id
_entity_poly.type
_entity_poly.pdbx_seq_one_letter_code
_entity_poly.pdbx_strand_id
1 'polypeptide(L)'
;MAKVAKESFRVLEPGRQCAILIGDTRRKKHVIPLGFKLINVYLDAGFKLRELVIKRQHNCKTTGFWYANSIKYNFLLLAQEYLPIFEKPKLPVPLSVRERLVDYGLVTPTSEKLPVTRKLDELETTTVWILPEKDFEERLNKNVIDRYSNGKGYSTITFVSHSENETNSTGRNRQKDRELLFIKSPFLSNNPSRSNIEHYLRETKEIVNRELPNINKGGFLVIQTQDVRIDGYIEPLAKRMVDLLRSGNLWLNEVVIITQEGKNLSSESTGEYLKITHQYLLVYEVVG
;
A
#
# COMPACT_ATOMS: atom_id res chain seq x y z
N MET A 1 22.23 -6.54 8.27
CA MET A 1 21.55 -5.27 8.65
C MET A 1 21.26 -5.14 10.14
N ALA A 2 20.79 -6.17 10.86
CA ALA A 2 20.50 -6.05 12.31
C ALA A 2 21.67 -5.52 13.17
N LYS A 3 22.91 -5.97 12.92
CA LYS A 3 24.10 -5.45 13.61
C LYS A 3 24.28 -3.94 13.40
N VAL A 4 24.06 -3.47 12.17
CA VAL A 4 24.15 -2.05 11.81
C VAL A 4 23.07 -1.25 12.52
N ALA A 5 21.81 -1.71 12.49
CA ALA A 5 20.71 -1.02 13.16
C ALA A 5 20.92 -0.91 14.69
N LYS A 6 21.34 -1.99 15.36
CA LYS A 6 21.67 -1.97 16.79
C LYS A 6 22.80 -1.01 17.11
N GLU A 7 23.83 -0.98 16.28
CA GLU A 7 24.96 -0.08 16.47
C GLU A 7 24.56 1.38 16.21
N SER A 8 23.78 1.66 15.15
CA SER A 8 23.18 2.97 14.90
C SER A 8 22.34 3.43 16.09
N PHE A 9 21.51 2.54 16.66
CA PHE A 9 20.69 2.87 17.84
C PHE A 9 21.56 3.18 19.07
N ARG A 10 22.65 2.43 19.26
CA ARG A 10 23.59 2.63 20.38
C ARG A 10 24.26 3.99 20.32
N VAL A 11 24.76 4.39 19.14
CA VAL A 11 25.55 5.63 18.97
C VAL A 11 24.70 6.89 18.81
N LEU A 12 23.49 6.78 18.26
CA LEU A 12 22.64 7.94 18.02
C LEU A 12 22.09 8.48 19.35
N GLU A 13 22.08 9.80 19.54
CA GLU A 13 21.47 10.42 20.73
C GLU A 13 19.93 10.35 20.68
N PRO A 14 19.24 10.28 21.82
CA PRO A 14 17.78 10.36 21.86
C PRO A 14 17.23 11.64 21.21
N GLY A 15 16.17 11.50 20.41
CA GLY A 15 15.56 12.57 19.62
C GLY A 15 16.30 12.91 18.33
N ARG A 16 17.43 12.26 18.04
CA ARG A 16 18.13 12.40 16.75
C ARG A 16 17.65 11.35 15.76
N GLN A 17 17.95 11.60 14.49
CA GLN A 17 17.43 10.86 13.35
C GLN A 17 18.54 10.26 12.51
N CYS A 18 18.24 9.18 11.78
CA CYS A 18 19.05 8.67 10.70
C CYS A 18 18.18 8.33 9.49
N ALA A 19 18.66 8.65 8.30
CA ALA A 19 17.98 8.37 7.04
C ALA A 19 18.77 7.34 6.23
N ILE A 20 18.07 6.43 5.54
CA ILE A 20 18.71 5.38 4.74
C ILE A 20 18.00 5.29 3.40
N LEU A 21 18.73 5.46 2.31
CA LEU A 21 18.19 5.24 0.97
C LEU A 21 18.31 3.77 0.59
N ILE A 22 17.21 3.16 0.17
CA ILE A 22 17.19 1.75 -0.24
C ILE A 22 16.19 1.51 -1.38
N GLY A 23 16.63 0.80 -2.41
CA GLY A 23 15.77 0.31 -3.49
C GLY A 23 15.31 -1.12 -3.24
N ASP A 24 14.11 -1.45 -3.69
CA ASP A 24 13.69 -2.83 -3.80
C ASP A 24 14.42 -3.55 -4.93
N THR A 25 14.37 -4.89 -4.91
CA THR A 25 14.92 -5.71 -5.98
C THR A 25 13.88 -6.71 -6.46
N ARG A 26 14.19 -7.44 -7.53
CA ARG A 26 13.29 -8.40 -8.15
C ARG A 26 13.98 -9.74 -8.30
N ARG A 27 13.25 -10.83 -8.08
CA ARG A 27 13.70 -12.19 -8.37
C ARG A 27 12.55 -12.98 -8.98
N LYS A 28 12.79 -13.65 -10.12
CA LYS A 28 11.77 -14.44 -10.85
C LYS A 28 10.49 -13.66 -11.18
N LYS A 29 10.61 -12.36 -11.49
CA LYS A 29 9.51 -11.40 -11.74
C LYS A 29 8.75 -10.92 -10.51
N HIS A 30 9.03 -11.43 -9.31
CA HIS A 30 8.41 -10.95 -8.07
C HIS A 30 9.29 -9.95 -7.34
N VAL A 31 8.65 -8.93 -6.75
CA VAL A 31 9.32 -7.95 -5.90
C VAL A 31 9.83 -8.58 -4.61
N ILE A 32 11.06 -8.23 -4.24
CA ILE A 32 11.63 -8.43 -2.92
C ILE A 32 11.63 -7.06 -2.23
N PRO A 33 10.73 -6.81 -1.25
CA PRO A 33 10.56 -5.49 -0.64
C PRO A 33 11.65 -5.25 0.41
N LEU A 34 12.85 -4.92 -0.04
CA LEU A 34 14.00 -4.63 0.82
C LEU A 34 13.76 -3.40 1.69
N GLY A 35 13.03 -2.40 1.19
CA GLY A 35 12.63 -1.22 1.98
C GLY A 35 11.82 -1.61 3.21
N PHE A 36 10.80 -2.46 3.04
CA PHE A 36 9.97 -2.95 4.15
C PHE A 36 10.76 -3.81 5.13
N LYS A 37 11.68 -4.65 4.63
CA LYS A 37 12.58 -5.45 5.48
C LYS A 37 13.55 -4.58 6.28
N LEU A 38 14.06 -3.50 5.70
CA LEU A 38 14.93 -2.55 6.40
C LEU A 38 14.16 -1.85 7.51
N ILE A 39 12.94 -1.39 7.24
CA ILE A 39 12.06 -0.77 8.23
C ILE A 39 11.85 -1.72 9.41
N ASN A 40 11.51 -2.99 9.17
CA ASN A 40 11.43 -4.01 10.22
C ASN A 40 12.68 -4.05 11.11
N VAL A 41 13.85 -4.17 10.50
CA VAL A 41 15.13 -4.29 11.23
C VAL A 41 15.42 -3.07 12.11
N TYR A 42 15.04 -1.87 11.69
CA TYR A 42 15.26 -0.65 12.47
C TYR A 42 14.20 -0.48 13.57
N LEU A 43 12.93 -0.81 13.30
CA LEU A 43 11.89 -0.83 14.34
C LEU A 43 12.22 -1.85 15.43
N ASP A 44 12.69 -3.05 15.07
CA ASP A 44 13.12 -4.09 16.01
C ASP A 44 14.33 -3.66 16.87
N ALA A 45 15.15 -2.72 16.37
CA ALA A 45 16.27 -2.16 17.12
C ALA A 45 15.84 -1.07 18.13
N GLY A 46 14.58 -0.63 18.09
CA GLY A 46 13.99 0.37 19.00
C GLY A 46 13.78 1.75 18.38
N PHE A 47 14.08 1.94 17.10
CA PHE A 47 13.75 3.19 16.40
C PHE A 47 12.24 3.31 16.18
N LYS A 48 11.78 4.55 15.97
CA LYS A 48 10.46 4.83 15.40
C LYS A 48 10.60 5.38 13.98
N LEU A 49 9.65 5.07 13.11
CA LEU A 49 9.64 5.59 11.74
C LEU A 49 9.02 7.00 11.75
N ARG A 50 9.86 8.03 11.59
CA ARG A 50 9.41 9.42 11.61
C ARG A 50 8.86 9.87 10.27
N GLU A 51 9.55 9.53 9.18
CA GLU A 51 9.09 9.79 7.81
C GLU A 51 9.40 8.60 6.91
N LEU A 52 8.60 8.45 5.85
CA LEU A 52 8.89 7.53 4.75
C LEU A 52 8.76 8.29 3.43
N VAL A 53 9.90 8.73 2.92
CA VAL A 53 9.94 9.46 1.64
C VAL A 53 10.09 8.47 0.49
N ILE A 54 9.27 8.64 -0.54
CA ILE A 54 9.35 7.87 -1.78
C ILE A 54 10.10 8.68 -2.83
N LYS A 55 11.33 8.27 -3.14
CA LYS A 55 12.14 8.89 -4.19
C LYS A 55 11.84 8.22 -5.52
N ARG A 56 11.10 8.92 -6.39
CA ARG A 56 10.87 8.47 -7.78
C ARG A 56 12.16 8.56 -8.60
N GLN A 57 12.49 7.49 -9.30
CA GLN A 57 13.48 7.52 -10.36
C GLN A 57 12.81 7.94 -11.68
N HIS A 58 13.42 8.88 -12.39
CA HIS A 58 12.96 9.34 -13.70
C HIS A 58 14.14 9.43 -14.67
N ASN A 59 13.86 9.51 -15.98
CA ASN A 59 14.86 9.64 -17.05
C ASN A 59 15.83 8.45 -17.20
N CYS A 60 15.39 7.24 -16.89
CA CYS A 60 16.18 6.03 -17.14
C CYS A 60 16.22 5.73 -18.65
N LYS A 61 17.42 5.75 -19.25
CA LYS A 61 17.62 5.62 -20.72
C LYS A 61 17.04 4.32 -21.31
N THR A 62 16.94 3.27 -20.51
CA THR A 62 16.48 1.94 -20.96
C THR A 62 14.99 1.70 -20.77
N THR A 63 14.20 2.64 -20.24
CA THR A 63 12.77 2.44 -19.98
C THR A 63 12.00 2.03 -21.24
N GLY A 64 12.27 2.67 -22.38
CA GLY A 64 11.62 2.32 -23.66
C GLY A 64 11.93 0.90 -24.13
N PHE A 65 13.15 0.42 -23.92
CA PHE A 65 13.54 -0.95 -24.24
C PHE A 65 12.75 -1.98 -23.41
N TRP A 66 12.46 -1.65 -22.15
CA TRP A 66 11.76 -2.55 -21.25
C TRP A 66 10.23 -2.45 -21.30
N TYR A 67 9.68 -1.41 -21.93
CA TYR A 67 8.23 -1.17 -22.01
C TYR A 67 7.48 -2.37 -22.60
N ALA A 68 7.91 -2.84 -23.79
CA ALA A 68 7.28 -3.98 -24.45
C ALA A 68 7.40 -5.28 -23.62
N ASN A 69 8.54 -5.46 -22.93
CA ASN A 69 8.76 -6.62 -22.07
C ASN A 69 7.92 -6.56 -20.78
N SER A 70 7.74 -5.38 -20.20
CA SER A 70 6.88 -5.14 -19.04
C SER A 70 5.45 -5.58 -19.32
N ILE A 71 4.92 -5.20 -20.48
CA ILE A 71 3.58 -5.60 -20.94
C ILE A 71 3.54 -7.09 -21.27
N LYS A 72 4.47 -7.57 -22.12
CA LYS A 72 4.51 -8.98 -22.58
C LYS A 72 4.60 -9.99 -21.43
N TYR A 73 5.35 -9.66 -20.38
CA TYR A 73 5.60 -10.58 -19.26
C TYR A 73 4.88 -10.18 -17.97
N ASN A 74 3.99 -9.19 -18.04
CA ASN A 74 3.20 -8.62 -16.94
C ASN A 74 3.99 -8.35 -15.65
N PHE A 75 5.07 -7.57 -15.75
CA PHE A 75 5.81 -7.06 -14.59
C PHE A 75 6.04 -5.55 -14.73
N LEU A 76 6.13 -4.82 -13.64
CA LEU A 76 6.40 -3.38 -13.60
C LEU A 76 7.89 -3.09 -13.43
N LEU A 77 8.38 -2.03 -14.06
CA LEU A 77 9.73 -1.54 -13.86
C LEU A 77 9.82 -0.81 -12.52
N LEU A 78 10.79 -1.21 -11.69
CA LEU A 78 11.03 -0.54 -10.41
C LEU A 78 11.46 0.91 -10.67
N ALA A 79 10.67 1.86 -10.20
CA ALA A 79 10.88 3.29 -10.40
C ALA A 79 10.87 4.09 -9.10
N GLN A 80 11.09 3.43 -7.96
CA GLN A 80 11.21 4.08 -6.65
C GLN A 80 12.38 3.56 -5.83
N GLU A 81 12.84 4.42 -4.94
CA GLU A 81 13.64 4.07 -3.76
C GLU A 81 12.92 4.61 -2.51
N TYR A 82 13.05 3.90 -1.41
CA TYR A 82 12.57 4.34 -0.11
C TYR A 82 13.68 5.09 0.61
N LEU A 83 13.33 6.23 1.19
CA LEU A 83 14.17 6.96 2.14
C LEU A 83 13.42 7.05 3.48
N PRO A 84 13.37 5.96 4.27
CA PRO A 84 12.91 6.01 5.65
C PRO A 84 13.82 6.91 6.49
N ILE A 85 13.19 7.76 7.30
CA ILE A 85 13.81 8.56 8.34
C ILE A 85 13.40 7.94 9.67
N PHE A 86 14.36 7.35 10.36
CA PHE A 86 14.19 6.76 11.67
C PHE A 86 14.59 7.75 12.76
N GLU A 87 13.85 7.77 13.86
CA GLU A 87 14.17 8.56 15.04
C GLU A 87 14.41 7.64 16.23
N LYS A 88 15.49 7.89 16.98
CA LYS A 88 15.66 7.29 18.30
C LYS A 88 14.74 8.04 19.26
N PRO A 89 13.74 7.40 19.89
CA PRO A 89 12.81 8.12 20.74
C PRO A 89 13.53 8.78 21.92
N LYS A 90 13.10 9.98 22.30
CA LYS A 90 13.47 10.58 23.60
C LYS A 90 12.94 9.66 24.71
N LEU A 91 13.75 9.40 25.76
CA LEU A 91 13.38 8.55 26.92
C LEU A 91 11.99 8.92 27.49
N PRO A 92 11.26 7.97 28.11
CA PRO A 92 9.86 7.74 27.80
C PRO A 92 8.95 8.88 28.26
N VAL A 93 8.19 9.43 27.31
CA VAL A 93 6.90 10.03 27.61
C VAL A 93 6.00 8.92 28.18
N PRO A 94 5.24 9.15 29.28
CA PRO A 94 4.42 8.12 29.90
C PRO A 94 3.51 7.42 28.90
N LEU A 95 3.41 6.09 29.02
CA LEU A 95 2.49 5.20 28.26
C LEU A 95 1.00 5.46 28.55
N SER A 96 0.63 6.62 29.05
CA SER A 96 -0.72 6.95 29.50
C SER A 96 -1.28 8.15 28.75
N VAL A 97 -1.36 8.06 27.43
CA VAL A 97 -2.51 8.64 26.74
C VAL A 97 -3.37 7.45 26.38
N ARG A 98 -4.32 7.10 27.26
CA ARG A 98 -5.45 6.26 26.86
C ARG A 98 -6.02 6.93 25.63
N GLU A 99 -5.97 6.25 24.50
CA GLU A 99 -6.78 6.62 23.35
C GLU A 99 -8.20 6.84 23.88
N ARG A 100 -8.74 8.04 23.72
CA ARG A 100 -10.19 8.18 23.85
C ARG A 100 -10.74 7.23 22.81
N LEU A 101 -11.40 6.17 23.26
CA LEU A 101 -12.24 5.34 22.40
C LEU A 101 -13.29 6.29 21.83
N VAL A 102 -13.01 6.80 20.64
CA VAL A 102 -14.04 7.45 19.84
C VAL A 102 -14.40 6.42 18.79
N ASP A 103 -15.61 5.91 18.95
CA ASP A 103 -16.22 4.86 18.15
C ASP A 103 -16.48 5.44 16.75
N TYR A 104 -15.50 5.30 15.86
CA TYR A 104 -15.60 5.79 14.49
C TYR A 104 -15.45 4.63 13.51
N GLY A 105 -16.57 4.34 12.84
CA GLY A 105 -16.64 3.68 11.56
C GLY A 105 -16.16 2.24 11.52
N LEU A 106 -17.00 1.31 12.00
CA LEU A 106 -16.97 -0.08 11.53
C LEU A 106 -16.87 -0.07 10.01
N VAL A 107 -15.77 -0.59 9.49
CA VAL A 107 -15.58 -0.59 8.04
C VAL A 107 -16.22 -1.83 7.48
N THR A 108 -17.42 -1.68 6.93
CA THR A 108 -18.12 -2.81 6.30
C THR A 108 -17.65 -2.97 4.86
N PRO A 109 -17.16 -4.15 4.48
CA PRO A 109 -16.82 -4.44 3.09
C PRO A 109 -18.08 -4.56 2.23
N THR A 110 -18.23 -3.68 1.24
CA THR A 110 -19.29 -3.80 0.22
C THR A 110 -18.70 -4.40 -1.05
N SER A 111 -19.42 -5.36 -1.65
CA SER A 111 -19.03 -6.00 -2.90
C SER A 111 -19.75 -5.33 -4.07
N GLU A 112 -19.02 -4.74 -4.99
CA GLU A 112 -19.59 -4.06 -6.16
C GLU A 112 -18.89 -4.49 -7.45
N LYS A 113 -19.66 -4.51 -8.55
CA LYS A 113 -19.10 -4.53 -9.91
C LYS A 113 -19.00 -3.09 -10.41
N LEU A 114 -17.77 -2.57 -10.47
CA LEU A 114 -17.52 -1.23 -10.99
C LEU A 114 -17.74 -1.20 -12.51
N PRO A 115 -18.56 -0.29 -13.05
CA PRO A 115 -18.68 -0.11 -14.50
C PRO A 115 -17.40 0.50 -15.06
N VAL A 116 -16.82 -0.16 -16.06
CA VAL A 116 -15.59 0.28 -16.71
C VAL A 116 -15.91 0.55 -18.18
N THR A 117 -16.02 1.82 -18.58
CA THR A 117 -16.50 2.19 -19.93
C THR A 117 -15.43 2.80 -20.83
N ARG A 118 -14.29 3.25 -20.30
CA ARG A 118 -13.25 3.94 -21.05
C ARG A 118 -12.15 2.99 -21.56
N LYS A 119 -11.69 3.16 -22.79
CA LYS A 119 -10.50 2.47 -23.32
C LYS A 119 -9.24 3.26 -22.91
N LEU A 120 -8.24 2.62 -22.34
CA LEU A 120 -6.93 3.24 -22.13
C LEU A 120 -6.11 3.14 -23.41
N ASP A 121 -5.42 4.22 -23.77
CA ASP A 121 -4.50 4.24 -24.90
C ASP A 121 -3.19 3.52 -24.55
N GLU A 122 -2.73 3.63 -23.29
CA GLU A 122 -1.50 2.99 -22.79
C GLU A 122 -1.65 2.54 -21.31
N LEU A 123 -0.98 1.44 -20.96
CA LEU A 123 -0.90 0.94 -19.56
C LEU A 123 0.36 1.47 -18.88
N GLU A 124 0.26 1.77 -17.59
CA GLU A 124 1.40 2.15 -16.75
C GLU A 124 2.43 1.02 -16.69
N THR A 125 3.71 1.26 -16.99
CA THR A 125 4.74 0.19 -17.02
C THR A 125 5.73 0.23 -15.87
N THR A 126 5.59 1.20 -14.97
CA THR A 126 6.48 1.35 -13.80
C THR A 126 5.72 1.18 -12.50
N THR A 127 6.43 0.92 -11.41
CA THR A 127 5.83 0.80 -10.07
C THR A 127 5.43 2.14 -9.45
N VAL A 128 5.58 3.27 -10.15
CA VAL A 128 5.10 4.58 -9.69
C VAL A 128 4.08 5.13 -10.69
N TRP A 129 2.81 5.16 -10.29
CA TRP A 129 1.70 5.64 -11.12
C TRP A 129 1.33 7.06 -10.69
N ILE A 130 1.41 8.00 -11.62
CA ILE A 130 1.00 9.38 -11.41
C ILE A 130 -0.22 9.62 -12.29
N LEU A 131 -1.39 9.70 -11.67
CA LEU A 131 -2.67 9.75 -12.38
C LEU A 131 -3.32 11.13 -12.23
N PRO A 132 -3.96 11.69 -13.26
CA PRO A 132 -4.66 12.97 -13.17
C PRO A 132 -5.73 12.97 -12.08
N GLU A 133 -5.88 14.09 -11.37
CA GLU A 133 -6.85 14.23 -10.28
C GLU A 133 -8.30 14.07 -10.74
N LYS A 134 -8.64 14.65 -11.90
CA LYS A 134 -10.01 14.70 -12.44
C LYS A 134 -10.64 13.33 -12.65
N ASP A 135 -9.86 12.33 -13.03
CA ASP A 135 -10.31 10.98 -13.36
C ASP A 135 -9.47 9.90 -12.65
N PHE A 136 -8.93 10.23 -11.47
CA PHE A 136 -8.00 9.40 -10.70
C PHE A 136 -8.52 7.98 -10.45
N GLU A 137 -9.70 7.86 -9.84
CA GLU A 137 -10.28 6.57 -9.46
C GLU A 137 -10.63 5.71 -10.69
N GLU A 138 -11.16 6.33 -11.75
CA GLU A 138 -11.51 5.63 -12.98
C GLU A 138 -10.25 5.05 -13.65
N ARG A 139 -9.19 5.85 -13.80
CA ARG A 139 -7.91 5.40 -14.36
C ARG A 139 -7.23 4.35 -13.52
N LEU A 140 -7.24 4.53 -12.19
CA LEU A 140 -6.69 3.56 -11.26
C LEU A 140 -7.37 2.20 -11.41
N ASN A 141 -8.71 2.18 -11.32
CA ASN A 141 -9.49 0.95 -11.44
C ASN A 141 -9.25 0.29 -12.81
N LYS A 142 -9.24 1.07 -13.89
CA LYS A 142 -9.00 0.55 -15.24
C LYS A 142 -7.61 -0.07 -15.38
N ASN A 143 -6.56 0.61 -14.93
CA ASN A 143 -5.19 0.11 -14.97
C ASN A 143 -5.04 -1.21 -14.22
N VAL A 144 -5.65 -1.33 -13.04
CA VAL A 144 -5.64 -2.56 -12.24
C VAL A 144 -6.39 -3.69 -12.95
N ILE A 145 -7.62 -3.43 -13.40
CA ILE A 145 -8.48 -4.44 -14.03
C ILE A 145 -7.88 -4.93 -15.35
N ASP A 146 -7.39 -4.03 -16.20
CA ASP A 146 -6.80 -4.41 -17.48
C ASP A 146 -5.53 -5.23 -17.30
N ARG A 147 -4.68 -4.84 -16.34
CA ARG A 147 -3.40 -5.51 -16.13
C ARG A 147 -3.54 -6.89 -15.49
N TYR A 148 -4.46 -7.03 -14.54
CA TYR A 148 -4.53 -8.21 -13.68
C TYR A 148 -5.72 -9.11 -13.94
N SER A 149 -6.66 -8.69 -14.79
CA SER A 149 -7.81 -9.51 -15.14
C SER A 149 -8.14 -9.47 -16.64
N ASN A 150 -7.43 -8.68 -17.45
CA ASN A 150 -7.76 -8.43 -18.86
C ASN A 150 -9.26 -8.08 -19.07
N GLY A 151 -9.90 -7.43 -18.07
CA GLY A 151 -11.32 -7.13 -18.08
C GLY A 151 -12.28 -8.31 -17.82
N LYS A 152 -11.76 -9.50 -17.52
CA LYS A 152 -12.54 -10.72 -17.23
C LYS A 152 -12.58 -11.02 -15.73
N GLY A 153 -13.72 -11.51 -15.24
CA GLY A 153 -13.88 -12.14 -13.93
C GLY A 153 -13.23 -11.42 -12.73
N TYR A 154 -13.58 -10.15 -12.43
CA TYR A 154 -13.10 -9.46 -11.23
C TYR A 154 -14.20 -9.22 -10.19
N SER A 155 -13.77 -9.02 -8.95
CA SER A 155 -14.62 -8.52 -7.86
C SER A 155 -13.90 -7.44 -7.08
N THR A 156 -14.63 -6.38 -6.74
CA THR A 156 -14.12 -5.31 -5.90
C THR A 156 -14.79 -5.38 -4.53
N ILE A 157 -13.98 -5.25 -3.48
CA ILE A 157 -14.45 -5.08 -2.11
C ILE A 157 -13.96 -3.72 -1.64
N THR A 158 -14.89 -2.82 -1.32
CA THR A 158 -14.56 -1.49 -0.82
C THR A 158 -14.87 -1.39 0.67
N PHE A 159 -13.91 -0.88 1.41
CA PHE A 159 -14.04 -0.50 2.81
C PHE A 159 -14.82 0.83 2.88
N VAL A 160 -16.02 0.86 3.47
CA VAL A 160 -16.84 2.09 3.56
C VAL A 160 -16.84 2.65 4.99
N SER A 161 -16.64 3.95 5.17
CA SER A 161 -16.84 4.62 6.45
C SER A 161 -18.33 4.91 6.68
N HIS A 162 -18.89 4.55 7.84
CA HIS A 162 -20.30 4.75 8.20
C HIS A 162 -20.86 6.19 8.13
N SER A 163 -20.08 7.22 7.78
CA SER A 163 -20.59 8.56 7.50
C SER A 163 -21.22 8.73 6.11
N GLU A 164 -21.00 7.78 5.20
CA GLU A 164 -21.69 7.74 3.91
C GLU A 164 -22.88 6.78 4.04
N ASN A 165 -24.08 7.31 3.80
CA ASN A 165 -25.37 6.67 4.01
C ASN A 165 -25.39 5.18 3.61
N GLU A 166 -26.00 4.36 4.48
CA GLU A 166 -26.44 3.01 4.14
C GLU A 166 -27.38 3.06 2.92
N THR A 167 -26.85 2.75 1.75
CA THR A 167 -27.69 2.39 0.60
C THR A 167 -27.22 1.07 0.02
N ASN A 168 -28.04 0.07 0.31
CA ASN A 168 -28.24 -1.17 -0.44
C ASN A 168 -27.04 -2.12 -0.50
N SER A 169 -27.05 -3.06 0.44
CA SER A 169 -26.43 -4.37 0.34
C SER A 169 -26.86 -5.08 -0.95
N THR A 170 -26.14 -4.81 -2.04
CA THR A 170 -26.36 -5.49 -3.31
C THR A 170 -25.83 -6.92 -3.17
N GLY A 171 -26.71 -7.88 -3.49
CA GLY A 171 -26.54 -9.29 -3.16
C GLY A 171 -25.17 -9.88 -3.53
N ARG A 172 -24.64 -10.70 -2.62
CA ARG A 172 -23.45 -11.55 -2.81
C ARG A 172 -23.62 -12.45 -4.02
N ASN A 173 -23.27 -11.96 -5.20
CA ASN A 173 -23.11 -12.84 -6.35
C ASN A 173 -21.75 -13.53 -6.23
N ARG A 174 -21.73 -14.69 -5.58
CA ARG A 174 -20.56 -15.60 -5.48
C ARG A 174 -20.24 -16.15 -6.87
N GLN A 175 -19.70 -15.32 -7.76
CA GLN A 175 -18.99 -15.80 -8.93
C GLN A 175 -17.77 -16.56 -8.46
N LYS A 176 -17.80 -17.88 -8.63
CA LYS A 176 -16.60 -18.72 -8.60
C LYS A 176 -15.75 -18.43 -9.83
N ASP A 177 -14.47 -18.75 -9.74
CA ASP A 177 -13.49 -18.67 -10.83
C ASP A 177 -13.14 -17.24 -11.27
N ARG A 178 -12.86 -16.36 -10.31
CA ARG A 178 -12.43 -14.98 -10.58
C ARG A 178 -10.94 -14.92 -10.89
N GLU A 179 -10.55 -14.03 -11.80
CA GLU A 179 -9.16 -13.72 -12.12
C GLU A 179 -8.59 -12.64 -11.21
N LEU A 180 -9.43 -11.75 -10.66
CA LEU A 180 -8.98 -10.62 -9.82
C LEU A 180 -9.89 -10.36 -8.62
N LEU A 181 -9.29 -10.26 -7.44
CA LEU A 181 -9.90 -9.63 -6.27
C LEU A 181 -9.21 -8.28 -6.01
N PHE A 182 -9.97 -7.18 -6.08
CA PHE A 182 -9.47 -5.85 -5.77
C PHE A 182 -10.09 -5.34 -4.47
N ILE A 183 -9.27 -5.25 -3.42
CA ILE A 183 -9.66 -4.71 -2.12
C ILE A 183 -9.26 -3.23 -2.07
N LYS A 184 -10.25 -2.36 -1.98
CA LYS A 184 -10.09 -0.91 -1.90
C LYS A 184 -10.32 -0.44 -0.48
N SER A 185 -9.35 0.32 0.04
CA SER A 185 -9.50 1.04 1.29
C SER A 185 -9.41 2.53 1.00
N PRO A 186 -10.54 3.25 0.85
CA PRO A 186 -10.59 4.69 0.55
C PRO A 186 -10.14 5.58 1.74
N PHE A 187 -9.13 5.09 2.47
CA PHE A 187 -8.38 5.72 3.55
C PHE A 187 -9.16 5.77 4.86
N LEU A 188 -8.55 5.18 5.90
CA LEU A 188 -9.04 5.25 7.26
C LEU A 188 -9.28 6.74 7.58
N SER A 189 -10.47 7.04 8.10
CA SER A 189 -10.92 8.39 8.51
C SER A 189 -9.78 9.27 9.04
N ASN A 190 -9.80 10.58 8.73
CA ASN A 190 -8.83 11.56 9.23
C ASN A 190 -8.49 11.31 10.72
N ASN A 191 -7.30 10.76 10.98
CA ASN A 191 -6.79 10.28 12.28
C ASN A 191 -7.32 8.90 12.74
N PRO A 192 -6.85 7.78 12.15
CA PRO A 192 -7.14 6.46 12.69
C PRO A 192 -6.51 6.25 14.06
N SER A 193 -7.26 5.61 14.95
CA SER A 193 -6.71 5.05 16.19
C SER A 193 -5.88 3.79 15.92
N ARG A 194 -5.08 3.36 16.89
CA ARG A 194 -4.37 2.08 16.83
C ARG A 194 -5.37 0.92 16.74
N SER A 195 -6.49 1.00 17.46
CA SER A 195 -7.55 -0.02 17.36
C SER A 195 -8.14 -0.13 15.96
N ASN A 196 -8.33 1.00 15.26
CA ASN A 196 -8.85 1.04 13.90
C ASN A 196 -7.87 0.38 12.92
N ILE A 197 -6.57 0.62 13.11
CA ILE A 197 -5.52 -0.05 12.32
C ILE A 197 -5.55 -1.56 12.54
N GLU A 198 -5.56 -2.03 13.79
CA GLU A 198 -5.58 -3.47 14.06
C GLU A 198 -6.86 -4.14 13.54
N HIS A 199 -8.00 -3.45 13.63
CA HIS A 199 -9.25 -3.90 13.04
C HIS A 199 -9.12 -4.00 11.51
N TYR A 200 -8.66 -2.95 10.84
CA TYR A 200 -8.46 -2.93 9.40
C TYR A 200 -7.56 -4.07 8.90
N LEU A 201 -6.42 -4.28 9.56
CA LEU A 201 -5.49 -5.36 9.22
C LEU A 201 -6.14 -6.74 9.38
N ARG A 202 -6.86 -6.95 10.49
CA ARG A 202 -7.56 -8.22 10.77
C ARG A 202 -8.68 -8.47 9.75
N GLU A 203 -9.57 -7.51 9.54
CA GLU A 203 -10.67 -7.63 8.57
C GLU A 203 -10.14 -7.90 7.16
N THR A 204 -9.08 -7.20 6.74
CA THR A 204 -8.49 -7.45 5.42
C THR A 204 -7.96 -8.87 5.31
N LYS A 205 -7.29 -9.38 6.35
CA LYS A 205 -6.82 -10.78 6.39
C LYS A 205 -7.98 -11.77 6.34
N GLU A 206 -9.08 -11.50 7.03
CA GLU A 206 -10.28 -12.35 7.01
C GLU A 206 -10.96 -12.36 5.65
N ILE A 207 -11.09 -11.20 5.00
CA ILE A 207 -11.57 -11.07 3.63
C ILE A 207 -10.68 -11.88 2.69
N VAL A 208 -9.36 -11.71 2.77
CA VAL A 208 -8.41 -12.46 1.94
C VAL A 208 -8.58 -13.96 2.17
N ASN A 209 -8.60 -14.44 3.41
CA ASN A 209 -8.76 -15.87 3.69
C ASN A 209 -10.09 -16.44 3.18
N ARG A 210 -11.17 -15.65 3.24
CA ARG A 210 -12.50 -16.06 2.78
C ARG A 210 -12.61 -16.10 1.26
N GLU A 211 -12.01 -15.13 0.57
CA GLU A 211 -12.18 -14.95 -0.87
C GLU A 211 -11.07 -15.63 -1.70
N LEU A 212 -9.89 -15.88 -1.11
CA LEU A 212 -8.76 -16.53 -1.79
C LEU A 212 -9.12 -17.85 -2.49
N PRO A 213 -9.93 -18.76 -1.91
CA PRO A 213 -10.36 -19.98 -2.60
C PRO A 213 -11.23 -19.77 -3.84
N ASN A 214 -11.76 -18.56 -4.05
CA ASN A 214 -12.59 -18.22 -5.21
C ASN A 214 -11.77 -17.59 -6.36
N ILE A 215 -10.46 -17.38 -6.15
CA ILE A 215 -9.55 -16.83 -7.15
C ILE A 215 -8.82 -17.98 -7.85
N ASN A 216 -8.80 -17.96 -9.17
CA ASN A 216 -8.10 -18.95 -9.96
C ASN A 216 -6.59 -18.91 -9.68
N LYS A 217 -5.93 -20.07 -9.78
CA LYS A 217 -4.46 -20.13 -9.80
C LYS A 217 -3.91 -19.30 -10.96
N GLY A 218 -2.92 -18.44 -10.68
CA GLY A 218 -2.40 -17.44 -11.61
C GLY A 218 -3.24 -16.15 -11.68
N GLY A 219 -4.36 -16.08 -10.94
CA GLY A 219 -5.10 -14.86 -10.71
C GLY A 219 -4.42 -13.94 -9.69
N PHE A 220 -5.01 -12.78 -9.45
CA PHE A 220 -4.40 -11.71 -8.67
C PHE A 220 -5.28 -11.24 -7.51
N LEU A 221 -4.62 -10.89 -6.42
CA LEU A 221 -5.17 -10.13 -5.30
C LEU A 221 -4.48 -8.77 -5.28
N VAL A 222 -5.25 -7.69 -5.36
CA VAL A 222 -4.74 -6.33 -5.26
C VAL A 222 -5.34 -5.68 -4.03
N ILE A 223 -4.49 -5.12 -3.16
CA ILE A 223 -4.92 -4.41 -1.96
C ILE A 223 -4.43 -2.96 -2.05
N GLN A 224 -5.36 -2.03 -2.10
CA GLN A 224 -5.09 -0.60 -1.97
C GLN A 224 -5.02 -0.22 -0.49
N THR A 225 -3.93 0.41 -0.09
CA THR A 225 -3.71 0.88 1.29
C THR A 225 -2.86 2.14 1.31
N GLN A 226 -2.79 2.82 2.44
CA GLN A 226 -1.97 4.02 2.62
C GLN A 226 -1.38 4.02 4.02
N ASP A 227 -0.14 4.50 4.14
CA ASP A 227 0.46 4.67 5.45
C ASP A 227 -0.24 5.80 6.21
N VAL A 228 -0.27 5.69 7.53
CA VAL A 228 -0.95 6.67 8.39
C VAL A 228 0.01 7.21 9.44
N ARG A 229 -0.32 8.34 10.06
CA ARG A 229 0.52 8.94 11.12
C ARG A 229 -0.22 8.88 12.45
N ILE A 230 0.42 8.31 13.46
CA ILE A 230 -0.06 8.28 14.85
C ILE A 230 1.05 8.82 15.75
N ASP A 231 0.68 9.74 16.66
CA ASP A 231 1.61 10.32 17.64
C ASP A 231 2.90 10.89 17.03
N GLY A 232 2.83 11.46 15.82
CA GLY A 232 3.97 12.02 15.09
C GLY A 232 4.80 11.01 14.27
N TYR A 233 4.55 9.71 14.41
CA TYR A 233 5.29 8.66 13.69
C TYR A 233 4.43 8.00 12.62
N ILE A 234 5.08 7.57 11.54
CA ILE A 234 4.44 6.82 10.45
C ILE A 234 4.19 5.39 10.92
N GLU A 235 2.95 4.95 10.81
CA GLU A 235 2.53 3.56 10.83
C GLU A 235 2.49 3.03 9.39
N PRO A 236 3.48 2.22 8.97
CA PRO A 236 3.62 1.81 7.59
C PRO A 236 2.68 0.65 7.25
N LEU A 237 1.40 0.94 7.01
CA LEU A 237 0.34 -0.05 6.76
C LEU A 237 0.67 -0.97 5.58
N ALA A 238 1.26 -0.45 4.51
CA ALA A 238 1.66 -1.27 3.37
C ALA A 238 2.66 -2.37 3.77
N LYS A 239 3.67 -2.00 4.55
CA LYS A 239 4.65 -2.94 5.12
C LYS A 239 3.97 -3.93 6.07
N ARG A 240 3.08 -3.46 6.95
CA ARG A 240 2.40 -4.31 7.93
C ARG A 240 1.51 -5.35 7.24
N MET A 241 0.83 -4.97 6.16
CA MET A 241 0.05 -5.86 5.32
C MET A 241 0.90 -6.90 4.61
N VAL A 242 2.07 -6.52 4.06
CA VAL A 242 3.02 -7.47 3.47
C VAL A 242 3.49 -8.50 4.49
N ASP A 243 3.79 -8.09 5.73
CA ASP A 243 4.20 -9.03 6.77
C ASP A 243 3.05 -9.95 7.20
N LEU A 244 1.82 -9.43 7.24
CA LEU A 244 0.61 -10.16 7.64
C LEU A 244 0.21 -11.25 6.65
N LEU A 245 0.39 -10.99 5.34
CA LEU A 245 -0.04 -11.85 4.24
C LEU A 245 1.06 -12.78 3.71
N ARG A 246 2.11 -13.05 4.51
CA ARG A 246 3.13 -14.07 4.20
C ARG A 246 2.53 -15.48 4.28
N SER A 247 1.70 -15.86 3.31
CA SER A 247 1.14 -17.21 3.16
C SER A 247 1.79 -17.93 1.98
N GLY A 248 1.78 -19.28 1.99
CA GLY A 248 2.35 -20.08 0.89
C GLY A 248 1.58 -19.96 -0.43
N ASN A 249 0.34 -19.46 -0.38
CA ASN A 249 -0.58 -19.41 -1.52
C ASN A 249 -0.59 -18.04 -2.22
N LEU A 250 0.09 -17.04 -1.63
CA LEU A 250 0.18 -15.68 -2.17
C LEU A 250 1.65 -15.31 -2.35
N TRP A 251 2.01 -14.90 -3.57
CA TRP A 251 3.32 -14.35 -3.85
C TRP A 251 3.20 -12.85 -4.12
N LEU A 252 3.87 -12.02 -3.33
CA LEU A 252 3.96 -10.58 -3.60
C LEU A 252 4.63 -10.34 -4.96
N ASN A 253 3.85 -9.95 -5.96
CA ASN A 253 4.31 -9.69 -7.31
C ASN A 253 4.86 -8.27 -7.44
N GLU A 254 4.10 -7.27 -6.98
CA GLU A 254 4.46 -5.85 -7.07
C GLU A 254 4.10 -5.07 -5.80
N VAL A 255 4.87 -4.01 -5.55
CA VAL A 255 4.46 -2.91 -4.68
C VAL A 255 4.42 -1.65 -5.55
N VAL A 256 3.21 -1.20 -5.88
CA VAL A 256 2.98 -0.03 -6.72
C VAL A 256 2.70 1.17 -5.82
N ILE A 257 3.35 2.29 -6.07
CA ILE A 257 3.05 3.59 -5.46
C ILE A 257 2.15 4.36 -6.40
N ILE A 258 1.04 4.88 -5.88
CA ILE A 258 0.11 5.73 -6.63
C ILE A 258 0.11 7.12 -6.02
N THR A 259 0.11 8.15 -6.86
CA THR A 259 -0.11 9.54 -6.47
C THR A 259 -0.92 10.28 -7.54
N GLN A 260 -1.53 11.41 -7.14
CA GLN A 260 -2.27 12.30 -8.04
C GLN A 260 -1.33 13.31 -8.71
N GLU A 261 -1.51 13.55 -10.01
CA GLU A 261 -0.94 14.67 -10.74
C GLU A 261 -1.63 15.97 -10.30
N GLY A 262 -0.88 17.04 -10.10
CA GLY A 262 -1.49 18.34 -9.81
C GLY A 262 -2.00 18.53 -8.37
N LYS A 263 -1.68 17.63 -7.42
CA LYS A 263 -1.55 18.05 -6.01
C LYS A 263 -0.40 19.05 -5.97
N ASN A 264 -0.73 20.29 -6.34
CA ASN A 264 0.13 21.44 -6.18
C ASN A 264 0.67 21.34 -4.76
N LEU A 265 1.98 21.51 -4.69
CA LEU A 265 2.69 21.93 -3.50
C LEU A 265 2.06 23.25 -3.05
N SER A 266 0.83 23.25 -2.52
CA SER A 266 0.45 24.27 -1.57
C SER A 266 1.47 24.07 -0.47
N SER A 267 2.42 25.00 -0.43
CA SER A 267 3.57 25.06 0.46
C SER A 267 3.13 25.31 1.88
N GLU A 268 2.12 24.59 2.35
CA GLU A 268 1.72 24.51 3.73
C GLU A 268 2.29 23.22 4.30
N SER A 269 3.62 23.09 4.27
CA SER A 269 4.30 22.44 5.40
C SER A 269 4.20 23.42 6.58
N THR A 270 2.99 23.62 7.10
CA THR A 270 2.76 24.43 8.31
C THR A 270 3.16 23.68 9.57
N GLY A 271 3.71 22.46 9.46
CA GLY A 271 4.07 21.60 10.58
C GLY A 271 5.42 20.88 10.44
N GLU A 272 5.84 20.28 11.54
CA GLU A 272 7.09 19.52 11.75
C GLU A 272 7.26 18.29 10.83
N TYR A 273 6.22 17.88 10.10
CA TYR A 273 6.12 16.59 9.39
C TYR A 273 5.77 16.73 7.91
N LEU A 274 6.19 15.76 7.10
CA LEU A 274 5.79 15.66 5.70
C LEU A 274 4.36 15.10 5.58
N LYS A 275 3.60 15.63 4.62
CA LYS A 275 2.27 15.13 4.26
C LYS A 275 2.40 13.82 3.49
N ILE A 276 1.63 12.81 3.89
CA ILE A 276 1.51 11.55 3.14
C ILE A 276 0.61 11.81 1.93
N THR A 277 1.18 11.78 0.73
CA THR A 277 0.46 12.09 -0.51
C THR A 277 0.22 10.88 -1.39
N HIS A 278 0.99 9.81 -1.17
CA HIS A 278 0.96 8.59 -1.96
C HIS A 278 0.16 7.47 -1.29
N GLN A 279 -0.23 6.49 -2.09
CA GLN A 279 -0.89 5.25 -1.68
C GLN A 279 -0.12 4.07 -2.25
N TYR A 280 -0.44 2.86 -1.78
CA TYR A 280 0.16 1.63 -2.24
C TYR A 280 -0.89 0.69 -2.83
N LEU A 281 -0.55 0.03 -3.94
CA LEU A 281 -1.17 -1.24 -4.33
C LEU A 281 -0.19 -2.36 -4.01
N LEU A 282 -0.61 -3.25 -3.12
CA LEU A 282 0.06 -4.51 -2.89
C LEU A 282 -0.56 -5.54 -3.83
N VAL A 283 0.22 -6.00 -4.79
CA VAL A 283 -0.25 -6.93 -5.82
C VAL A 283 0.34 -8.31 -5.52
N TYR A 284 -0.53 -9.28 -5.33
CA TYR A 284 -0.18 -10.67 -5.10
C TYR A 284 -0.66 -11.54 -6.25
N GLU A 285 0.16 -12.48 -6.66
CA GLU A 285 -0.21 -13.59 -7.54
C GLU A 285 -0.64 -14.79 -6.68
N VAL A 286 -1.78 -15.40 -7.02
CA VAL A 286 -2.28 -16.61 -6.37
C VAL A 286 -1.58 -17.81 -6.96
N VAL A 287 -0.78 -18.51 -6.16
CA VAL A 287 0.02 -19.68 -6.60
C VAL A 287 -0.55 -21.02 -6.16
N GLY A 288 -1.40 -20.99 -5.14
CA GLY A 288 -2.09 -22.14 -4.55
C GLY A 288 -3.19 -22.71 -5.44
#